data_AF-A0AA42P9L6-F1
#
_entry.id   AF-A0AA42P9L6-F1
#
_cell.length_a   1.000
_cell.length_b   1.000
_cell.length_c   1.000
_cell.angle_alpha   90.00
_cell.angle_beta   90.00
_cell.angle_gamma   90.00
#
_symmetry.space_group_name_H-M   'P 1'
#
loop_
_entity.id
_entity.type
_entity.pdbx_description
1 polymer ?
#
loop_
_entity_poly.entity_id
_entity_poly.type
_entity_poly.pdbx_seq_one_letter_code
_entity_poly.pdbx_strand_id
1 'polypeptide(L)'
;MSKPDTHEVITLSAYAEHRLSKAFDYQFCEPVTAYLTNARIVSCCGVGVMHRHIKADSSGRFQDGHRVRTSDIRQAEKYGAFWVLRTLSGSFYVIVSFDPHGGRQSLQAFLKLHQQGVHLTPQRIQ
;
A
#
# COMPACT_ATOMS: atom_id res chain seq x y z
N MET A 1 -29.19 -17.24 -11.37
CA MET A 1 -29.22 -15.79 -11.05
C MET A 1 -27.79 -15.38 -10.72
N SER A 2 -27.09 -14.81 -11.70
CA SER A 2 -25.71 -14.34 -11.57
C SER A 2 -25.70 -13.18 -10.57
N LYS A 3 -24.83 -13.22 -9.56
CA LYS A 3 -24.56 -12.04 -8.73
C LYS A 3 -24.07 -10.92 -9.65
N PRO A 4 -24.50 -9.66 -9.46
CA PRO A 4 -23.88 -8.57 -10.18
C PRO A 4 -22.41 -8.48 -9.73
N ASP A 5 -21.49 -8.66 -10.67
CA ASP A 5 -20.09 -8.26 -10.51
C ASP A 5 -20.05 -6.75 -10.45
N THR A 6 -20.30 -6.20 -9.25
CA THR A 6 -20.05 -4.80 -8.97
C THR A 6 -18.55 -4.60 -8.98
N HIS A 7 -18.00 -4.30 -10.15
CA HIS A 7 -16.75 -3.54 -10.25
C HIS A 7 -17.01 -2.19 -9.60
N GLU A 8 -16.88 -2.14 -8.27
CA GLU A 8 -16.92 -0.93 -7.49
C GLU A 8 -15.72 -0.09 -7.96
N VAL A 9 -15.99 0.83 -8.90
CA VAL A 9 -15.03 1.86 -9.28
C VAL A 9 -14.78 2.64 -8.00
N ILE A 10 -13.65 2.38 -7.35
CA ILE A 10 -13.28 3.09 -6.12
C ILE A 10 -12.98 4.52 -6.54
N THR A 11 -13.99 5.38 -6.47
CA THR A 11 -13.83 6.81 -6.70
C THR A 11 -12.85 7.35 -5.67
N LEU A 12 -11.80 7.99 -6.16
CA LEU A 12 -10.79 8.61 -5.32
C LEU A 12 -11.43 9.78 -4.55
N SER A 13 -11.25 9.84 -3.24
CA SER A 13 -11.80 10.96 -2.46
C SER A 13 -10.96 12.22 -2.64
N ALA A 14 -11.58 13.40 -2.55
CA ALA A 14 -10.88 14.69 -2.61
C ALA A 14 -9.73 14.79 -1.59
N TYR A 15 -9.90 14.17 -0.42
CA TYR A 15 -8.83 14.02 0.57
C TYR A 15 -7.63 13.23 0.02
N ALA A 16 -7.89 12.08 -0.61
CA ALA A 16 -6.85 11.24 -1.18
C ALA A 16 -6.18 11.90 -2.38
N GLU A 17 -6.93 12.61 -3.23
CA GLU A 17 -6.40 13.41 -4.35
C GLU A 17 -5.42 14.48 -3.86
N HIS A 18 -5.84 15.30 -2.89
CA HIS A 18 -4.98 16.33 -2.31
C HIS A 18 -3.71 15.74 -1.69
N ARG A 19 -3.84 14.60 -1.01
CA ARG A 19 -2.69 13.90 -0.43
C ARG A 19 -1.79 13.26 -1.48
N LEU A 20 -2.32 12.77 -2.60
CA LEU A 20 -1.53 12.27 -3.72
C LEU A 20 -0.67 13.38 -4.31
N SER A 21 -1.25 14.55 -4.58
CA SER A 21 -0.49 15.71 -5.05
C SER A 21 0.68 16.02 -4.11
N LYS A 22 0.42 16.12 -2.81
CA LYS A 22 1.47 16.35 -1.80
C LYS A 22 2.52 15.25 -1.74
N ALA A 23 2.12 13.99 -1.97
CA ALA A 23 3.06 12.88 -1.98
C ALA A 23 3.95 12.93 -3.21
N PHE A 24 3.40 13.30 -4.38
CA PHE A 24 4.16 13.42 -5.62
C PHE A 24 5.21 14.52 -5.58
N ASP A 25 4.92 15.61 -4.86
CA ASP A 25 5.86 16.73 -4.69
C ASP A 25 6.87 16.50 -3.55
N TYR A 26 6.70 15.43 -2.76
CA TYR A 26 7.58 15.15 -1.63
C TYR A 26 8.83 14.36 -2.06
N GLN A 27 10.00 14.82 -1.61
CA GLN A 27 11.27 14.13 -1.84
C GLN A 27 11.47 12.98 -0.84
N PHE A 28 11.23 11.75 -1.29
CA PHE A 28 11.53 10.55 -0.51
C PHE A 28 13.02 10.18 -0.64
N CYS A 29 13.52 9.42 0.34
CA CYS A 29 14.91 8.97 0.39
C CYS A 29 15.28 7.94 -0.68
N GLU A 30 14.29 7.32 -1.32
CA GLU A 30 14.47 6.25 -2.31
C GLU A 30 13.41 6.40 -3.42
N PRO A 31 13.65 5.88 -4.63
CA PRO A 31 12.68 5.90 -5.70
C PRO A 31 11.36 5.21 -5.30
N VAL A 32 10.24 5.95 -5.44
CA VAL A 32 8.92 5.41 -5.11
C VAL A 32 8.50 4.38 -6.16
N THR A 33 8.22 3.16 -5.71
CA THR A 33 7.68 2.10 -6.57
C THR A 33 6.24 2.40 -6.94
N ALA A 34 5.40 2.77 -5.96
CA ALA A 34 4.04 3.28 -6.18
C ALA A 34 3.47 3.94 -4.92
N TYR A 35 2.40 4.69 -5.11
CA TYR A 35 1.61 5.34 -4.07
C TYR A 35 0.31 4.57 -3.84
N LEU A 36 -0.06 4.37 -2.58
CA LEU A 36 -1.20 3.55 -2.19
C LEU A 36 -2.27 4.40 -1.51
N THR A 37 -3.49 4.30 -2.03
CA THR A 37 -4.71 4.83 -1.40
C THR A 37 -5.57 3.70 -0.89
N ASN A 38 -6.44 3.99 0.08
CA ASN A 38 -7.26 3.00 0.77
C ASN A 38 -6.44 1.80 1.27
N ALA A 39 -5.25 2.11 1.81
CA ALA A 39 -4.28 1.12 2.22
C ALA A 39 -4.70 0.42 3.52
N ARG A 40 -4.40 -0.87 3.60
CA ARG A 40 -4.52 -1.72 4.79
C ARG A 40 -3.36 -2.71 4.81
N ILE A 41 -2.99 -3.19 5.99
CA ILE A 41 -2.00 -4.25 6.16
C ILE A 41 -2.73 -5.57 6.43
N VAL A 42 -2.43 -6.59 5.64
CA VAL A 42 -3.04 -7.92 5.75
C VAL A 42 -1.95 -8.97 5.58
N SER A 43 -1.82 -9.87 6.56
CA SER A 43 -0.81 -10.95 6.56
C SER A 43 0.59 -10.45 6.19
N CYS A 44 1.08 -9.43 6.92
CA CYS A 44 2.35 -8.75 6.67
C CYS A 44 2.49 -8.02 5.33
N CYS A 45 1.48 -7.96 4.47
CA CYS A 45 1.55 -7.27 3.18
C CYS A 45 0.74 -5.96 3.19
N GLY A 46 1.19 -4.99 2.40
CA GLY A 46 0.38 -3.82 2.06
C GLY A 46 -0.64 -4.19 0.99
N VAL A 47 -1.89 -3.78 1.18
CA VAL A 47 -2.95 -3.88 0.18
C VAL A 47 -3.56 -2.49 -0.01
N GLY A 48 -3.73 -2.05 -1.25
CA GLY A 48 -4.30 -0.74 -1.54
C GLY A 48 -4.54 -0.52 -3.03
N VAL A 49 -5.14 0.62 -3.37
CA VAL A 49 -5.28 1.09 -4.75
C VAL A 49 -4.02 1.85 -5.14
N MET A 50 -3.42 1.44 -6.24
CA MET A 50 -2.10 1.87 -6.67
C MET A 50 -2.16 3.07 -7.63
N HIS A 51 -1.18 3.96 -7.50
CA HIS A 51 -0.99 5.15 -8.33
C HIS A 51 0.49 5.35 -8.67
N ARG A 52 0.77 5.80 -9.89
CA ARG A 52 2.09 6.05 -10.48
C ARG A 52 3.09 4.93 -10.22
N HIS A 53 2.72 3.70 -10.57
CA HIS A 53 3.66 2.59 -10.43
C HIS A 53 4.81 2.73 -11.44
N ILE A 54 6.05 2.58 -10.99
CA ILE A 54 7.27 2.81 -11.82
C ILE A 54 7.37 1.87 -13.04
N LYS A 55 6.68 0.73 -12.99
CA LYS A 55 6.60 -0.24 -14.10
C LYS A 55 5.25 -0.22 -14.83
N ALA A 56 4.44 0.82 -14.65
CA ALA A 56 3.20 0.95 -15.41
C ALA A 56 3.53 1.09 -16.90
N ASP A 57 2.85 0.31 -17.74
CA ASP A 57 3.07 0.30 -19.18
C ASP A 57 1.76 0.32 -19.97
N SER A 58 1.87 0.43 -21.29
CA SER A 58 0.74 0.49 -22.22
C SER A 58 -0.07 -0.82 -22.30
N SER A 59 0.44 -1.93 -21.74
CA SER A 59 -0.26 -3.22 -21.77
C SER A 59 -1.36 -3.35 -20.71
N GLY A 60 -1.50 -2.38 -19.80
CA GLY A 60 -2.42 -2.52 -18.65
C GLY A 60 -1.71 -2.88 -17.36
N ARG A 61 -0.49 -3.40 -17.46
CA ARG A 61 0.24 -3.87 -16.29
C ARG A 61 0.56 -2.69 -15.38
N PHE A 62 0.18 -2.84 -14.11
CA PHE A 62 0.39 -1.85 -13.06
C PHE A 62 -0.23 -0.47 -13.33
N GLN A 63 -1.29 -0.38 -14.13
CA GLN A 63 -2.00 0.87 -14.32
C GLN A 63 -2.62 1.40 -13.03
N ASP A 64 -2.80 2.72 -12.99
CA ASP A 64 -3.41 3.41 -11.86
C ASP A 64 -4.84 2.94 -11.62
N GLY A 65 -5.28 2.97 -10.35
CA GLY A 65 -6.62 2.56 -9.95
C GLY A 65 -6.77 1.06 -9.68
N HIS A 66 -5.81 0.22 -10.07
CA HIS A 66 -5.81 -1.20 -9.74
C HIS A 66 -5.42 -1.45 -8.28
N ARG A 67 -6.06 -2.45 -7.65
CA ARG A 67 -5.63 -2.94 -6.33
C ARG A 67 -4.34 -3.76 -6.48
N VAL A 68 -3.42 -3.55 -5.56
CA VAL A 68 -2.18 -4.32 -5.42
C VAL A 68 -2.12 -4.97 -4.04
N ARG A 69 -1.52 -6.15 -3.98
CA ARG A 69 -0.97 -6.75 -2.76
C ARG A 69 0.54 -6.79 -2.91
N THR A 70 1.27 -6.17 -1.99
CA THR A 70 2.73 -6.19 -2.00
C THR A 70 3.27 -7.56 -1.58
N SER A 71 4.56 -7.79 -1.76
CA SER A 71 5.27 -8.80 -0.96
C SER A 71 5.30 -8.38 0.52
N ASP A 72 5.74 -9.28 1.40
CA ASP A 72 5.81 -9.01 2.83
C ASP A 72 6.58 -7.72 3.13
N ILE A 73 6.05 -6.96 4.08
CA ILE A 73 6.65 -5.73 4.57
C ILE A 73 7.83 -6.11 5.45
N ARG A 74 9.01 -5.69 5.03
CA ARG A 74 10.23 -5.77 5.83
C ARG A 74 10.27 -4.67 6.87
N GLN A 75 9.81 -3.48 6.52
CA GLN A 75 9.94 -2.28 7.35
C GLN A 75 8.83 -1.28 7.03
N ALA A 76 8.30 -0.61 8.06
CA ALA A 76 7.32 0.45 7.93
C ALA A 76 7.70 1.66 8.80
N GLU A 77 7.78 2.85 8.19
CA GLU A 77 8.29 4.06 8.83
C GLU A 77 7.51 5.31 8.41
N LYS A 78 7.67 6.42 9.15
CA LYS A 78 7.15 7.72 8.75
C LYS A 78 8.20 8.56 8.04
N TYR A 79 7.83 9.13 6.90
CA TYR A 79 8.57 10.17 6.19
C TYR A 79 7.64 11.36 5.97
N GLY A 80 7.93 12.47 6.66
CA GLY A 80 7.04 13.62 6.73
C GLY A 80 5.63 13.22 7.21
N ALA A 81 4.62 13.49 6.38
CA ALA A 81 3.22 13.17 6.68
C ALA A 81 2.81 11.73 6.28
N PHE A 82 3.68 10.97 5.63
CA PHE A 82 3.36 9.69 4.99
C PHE A 82 3.98 8.52 5.72
N TRP A 83 3.29 7.37 5.68
CA TRP A 83 3.93 6.10 5.99
C TRP A 83 4.53 5.51 4.73
N VAL A 84 5.69 4.89 4.85
CA VAL A 84 6.37 4.20 3.76
C VAL A 84 6.58 2.74 4.14
N LEU A 85 6.50 1.86 3.15
CA LEU A 85 6.68 0.42 3.29
C LEU A 85 7.86 -0.02 2.42
N ARG A 86 8.87 -0.63 3.05
CA ARG A 86 9.88 -1.41 2.34
C ARG A 86 9.51 -2.87 2.40
N THR A 87 9.51 -3.52 1.25
CA THR A 87 9.05 -4.91 1.10
C THR A 87 10.22 -5.86 0.87
N LEU A 88 10.02 -7.16 1.08
CA LEU A 88 11.06 -8.17 0.88
C LEU A 88 11.55 -8.25 -0.56
N SER A 89 10.71 -7.90 -1.54
CA SER A 89 11.11 -7.81 -2.95
C SER A 89 11.92 -6.55 -3.29
N GLY A 90 12.26 -5.72 -2.30
CA GLY A 90 13.01 -4.48 -2.48
C GLY A 90 12.18 -3.29 -2.99
N SER A 91 10.85 -3.41 -3.00
CA SER A 91 9.97 -2.30 -3.43
C SER A 91 9.67 -1.33 -2.29
N PHE A 92 9.52 -0.05 -2.64
CA PHE A 92 9.25 1.08 -1.74
C PHE A 92 7.88 1.69 -2.05
N TYR A 93 6.91 1.53 -1.16
CA TYR A 93 5.55 2.04 -1.33
C TYR A 93 5.25 3.19 -0.37
N VAL A 94 4.51 4.18 -0.83
CA VAL A 94 4.05 5.31 0.01
C VAL A 94 2.56 5.14 0.30
N ILE A 95 2.16 5.10 1.57
CA ILE A 95 0.75 5.13 1.97
C ILE A 95 0.27 6.58 1.99
N VAL A 96 -0.62 6.90 1.05
CA VAL A 96 -1.28 8.21 0.92
C VAL A 96 -2.49 8.30 1.83
N SER A 97 -3.37 7.30 1.77
CA SER A 97 -4.58 7.22 2.59
C SER A 97 -4.78 5.79 3.10
N PHE A 98 -5.37 5.69 4.28
CA PHE A 98 -5.79 4.41 4.83
C PHE A 98 -7.22 4.11 4.44
N ASP A 99 -7.53 2.83 4.33
CA ASP A 99 -8.92 2.37 4.26
C ASP A 99 -9.71 2.88 5.49
N PRO A 100 -10.88 3.52 5.31
CA PRO A 100 -11.65 4.06 6.42
C PRO A 100 -12.18 2.96 7.36
N HIS A 101 -12.30 1.72 6.89
CA HIS A 101 -12.77 0.56 7.65
C HIS A 101 -11.59 -0.23 8.26
N GLY A 102 -10.65 0.47 8.91
CA GLY A 102 -9.62 -0.18 9.72
C GLY A 102 -8.20 -0.15 9.16
N GLY A 103 -7.94 0.56 8.07
CA GLY A 103 -6.61 0.60 7.44
C GLY A 103 -5.53 1.12 8.39
N ARG A 104 -5.81 2.17 9.17
CA ARG A 104 -4.86 2.72 10.13
C ARG A 104 -4.57 1.77 11.29
N GLN A 105 -5.61 1.10 11.78
CA GLN A 105 -5.58 0.13 12.86
C GLN A 105 -4.77 -1.10 12.44
N SER A 106 -4.91 -1.54 11.18
CA SER A 106 -4.12 -2.67 10.65
C SER A 106 -2.62 -2.38 10.64
N LEU A 107 -2.20 -1.15 10.31
CA LEU A 107 -0.80 -0.74 10.42
C LEU A 107 -0.32 -0.70 11.87
N GLN A 108 -1.13 -0.21 12.80
CA GLN A 108 -0.78 -0.20 14.23
C GLN A 108 -0.61 -1.62 14.77
N ALA A 109 -1.50 -2.55 14.39
CA ALA A 109 -1.39 -3.95 14.75
C ALA A 109 -0.11 -4.59 14.18
N PHE A 110 0.21 -4.33 12.91
CA PHE A 110 1.45 -4.77 12.28
C PHE A 110 2.69 -4.26 13.03
N LEU A 111 2.76 -2.96 13.32
CA LEU A 111 3.89 -2.36 14.04
C LEU A 111 4.06 -2.95 15.44
N LYS A 112 2.96 -3.19 16.17
CA LYS A 112 2.99 -3.82 17.50
C LYS A 112 3.55 -5.24 17.43
N LEU A 113 3.10 -6.05 16.49
CA LEU A 113 3.58 -7.43 16.32
C LEU A 113 5.04 -7.48 15.86
N HIS A 114 5.43 -6.57 14.95
CA HIS A 114 6.80 -6.47 14.47
C HIS A 114 7.77 -6.08 15.60
N GLN A 115 7.39 -5.15 16.48
CA GLN A 115 8.16 -4.80 17.68
C GLN A 115 8.31 -5.96 18.67
N GLN A 116 7.34 -6.88 18.70
CA GLN A 116 7.38 -8.07 19.55
C GLN A 116 8.18 -9.23 18.93
N GLY A 117 8.82 -9.02 17.77
CA GLY A 117 9.59 -10.05 17.07
C GLY A 117 8.74 -11.16 16.44
N VAL A 118 7.42 -10.96 16.33
CA VAL A 118 6.51 -11.95 15.75
C VAL A 118 6.56 -11.84 14.23
N HIS A 119 7.30 -12.74 13.59
CA HIS A 119 7.20 -12.96 12.15
C HIS A 119 6.00 -13.88 11.86
N LEU A 120 4.93 -13.32 11.29
CA LEU A 120 3.70 -14.08 10.98
C LEU A 120 3.83 -14.98 9.75
N THR A 121 4.87 -14.80 8.93
CA THR A 121 5.12 -15.63 7.75
C THR A 121 6.13 -16.72 8.10
N PRO A 122 5.79 -18.02 7.93
CA PRO A 122 6.73 -19.10 8.13
C PRO A 122 7.96 -18.91 7.23
N GLN A 123 9.17 -18.98 7.80
CA GLN A 123 10.42 -18.86 7.03
C GLN A 123 10.69 -20.06 6.11
N ARG A 124 9.90 -21.13 6.21
CA ARG A 124 9.95 -22.31 5.36
C ARG A 124 8.53 -22.86 5.15
N ILE A 125 8.16 -23.04 3.89
CA ILE A 125 7.21 -24.09 3.52
C ILE A 125 8.08 -25.35 3.41
N GLN A 126 7.80 -26.36 4.24
CA GLN A 126 8.38 -27.70 4.10
C GLN A 126 7.78 -28.41 2.90
#